data_AF-A0A1H5R964-F1
#
_entry.id   AF-A0A1H5R964-F1
#
_cell.length_a   1.000
_cell.length_b   1.000
_cell.length_c   1.000
_cell.angle_alpha   90.00
_cell.angle_beta   90.00
_cell.angle_gamma   90.00
#
_symmetry.space_group_name_H-M   'P 1'
#
loop_
_entity.id
_entity.type
_entity.pdbx_description
1 polymer ?
#
loop_
_entity_poly.entity_id
_entity_poly.type
_entity_poly.pdbx_seq_one_letter_code
_entity_poly.pdbx_strand_id
1 'polypeptide(L)'
;MRRKTPQEKKRLSYLKDRRDTYGENAKSTRKNLPRGKAFARRANRARESLALRAATGNPDEVRAEAAELRILGKRRRVKRKWPDTPLAEYVEWKVERRAEREGGRAGRLEEALGRVQRRMGRPDRG
;
A
#
# COMPACT_ATOMS: atom_id res chain seq x y z
N MET A 1 7.91 24.39 -16.10
CA MET A 1 7.08 23.81 -15.02
C MET A 1 6.43 24.96 -14.23
N ARG A 2 5.10 25.02 -14.12
CA ARG A 2 4.42 26.13 -13.39
C ARG A 2 4.76 26.09 -11.90
N ARG A 3 5.19 27.21 -11.32
CA ARG A 3 5.52 27.32 -9.89
C ARG A 3 4.22 27.24 -9.08
N LYS A 4 4.17 26.29 -8.13
CA LYS A 4 3.00 26.08 -7.27
C LYS A 4 2.96 27.11 -6.15
N THR A 5 1.77 27.64 -5.89
CA THR A 5 1.49 28.48 -4.72
C THR A 5 1.66 27.68 -3.42
N PRO A 6 1.88 28.35 -2.27
CA PRO A 6 1.90 27.68 -0.97
C PRO A 6 0.64 26.82 -0.70
N GLN A 7 -0.53 27.29 -1.11
CA GLN A 7 -1.82 26.60 -0.96
C GLN A 7 -1.84 25.31 -1.80
N GLU A 8 -1.43 25.38 -3.07
CA GLU A 8 -1.31 24.21 -3.94
C GLU A 8 -0.30 23.20 -3.41
N LYS A 9 0.85 23.65 -2.88
CA LYS A 9 1.84 22.78 -2.25
C LYS A 9 1.25 22.05 -1.04
N LYS A 10 0.51 22.77 -0.18
CA LYS A 10 -0.11 22.17 1.01
C LYS A 10 -1.19 21.15 0.64
N ARG A 11 -2.03 21.47 -0.34
CA ARG A 11 -3.03 20.54 -0.88
C ARG A 11 -2.37 19.27 -1.42
N LEU A 12 -1.29 19.41 -2.19
CA LEU A 12 -0.56 18.26 -2.71
C LEU A 12 0.08 17.42 -1.60
N SER A 13 0.63 18.04 -0.57
CA SER A 13 1.15 17.33 0.61
C SER A 13 0.04 16.48 1.24
N TYR A 14 -1.15 17.05 1.47
CA TYR A 14 -2.28 16.30 2.02
C TYR A 14 -2.74 15.11 1.15
N LEU A 15 -2.69 15.24 -0.17
CA LEU A 15 -3.10 14.20 -1.12
C LEU A 15 -2.04 13.12 -1.34
N LYS A 16 -0.76 13.51 -1.37
CA LYS A 16 0.34 12.67 -1.86
C LYS A 16 1.20 12.11 -0.74
N ASP A 17 1.41 12.86 0.34
CA ASP A 17 2.21 12.39 1.46
C ASP A 17 1.43 11.31 2.20
N ARG A 18 2.12 10.24 2.60
CA ARG A 18 1.53 9.08 3.26
C ARG A 18 2.10 8.90 4.66
N ARG A 19 1.30 8.34 5.56
CA ARG A 19 1.66 8.01 6.95
C ARG A 19 1.35 6.56 7.23
N ASP A 20 2.31 5.89 7.85
CA ASP A 20 2.11 4.53 8.39
C ASP A 20 1.22 4.61 9.63
N THR A 21 0.03 4.03 9.54
CA THR A 21 -0.97 3.97 10.61
C THR A 21 -1.11 2.58 11.22
N TYR A 22 -0.37 1.58 10.72
CA TYR A 22 -0.48 0.19 11.17
C TYR A 22 0.34 -0.09 12.44
N GLY A 23 1.06 0.90 12.96
CA GLY A 23 1.89 0.75 14.17
C GLY A 23 3.11 -0.14 13.96
N GLU A 24 3.42 -0.51 12.71
CA GLU A 24 4.63 -1.26 12.40
C GLU A 24 5.85 -0.35 12.56
N ASN A 25 6.91 -0.87 13.20
CA ASN A 25 8.17 -0.14 13.28
C ASN A 25 8.79 -0.02 11.87
N ALA A 26 9.26 1.17 11.49
CA ALA A 26 9.97 1.41 10.24
C ALA A 26 11.11 0.41 9.96
N LYS A 27 11.77 -0.09 11.01
CA LYS A 27 12.81 -1.14 10.91
C LYS A 27 12.24 -2.49 10.47
N SER A 28 11.03 -2.82 10.92
CA SER A 28 10.32 -4.04 10.53
C SER A 28 9.93 -3.98 9.05
N THR A 29 9.31 -2.88 8.61
CA THR A 29 8.91 -2.68 7.20
C THR A 29 10.10 -2.78 6.24
N ARG A 30 11.25 -2.20 6.61
CA ARG A 30 12.50 -2.29 5.81
C ARG A 30 13.00 -3.72 5.63
N LYS A 31 12.78 -4.61 6.61
CA LYS A 31 13.20 -6.02 6.55
C LYS A 31 12.13 -6.92 5.91
N ASN A 32 10.86 -6.67 6.20
CA ASN A 32 9.74 -7.50 5.78
C ASN A 32 9.42 -7.34 4.28
N LEU A 33 9.59 -6.15 3.71
CA LEU A 33 9.35 -5.93 2.28
C LEU A 33 10.30 -6.75 1.39
N PRO A 34 11.65 -6.69 1.56
CA PRO A 34 12.56 -7.58 0.85
C PRO A 34 12.28 -9.06 1.11
N ARG A 35 12.05 -9.44 2.38
CA ARG A 35 11.76 -10.84 2.76
C ARG A 35 10.52 -11.39 2.07
N GLY A 36 9.42 -10.62 2.06
CA GLY A 36 8.18 -11.00 1.39
C GLY A 36 8.36 -11.15 -0.13
N LYS A 37 9.15 -10.27 -0.77
CA LYS A 37 9.49 -10.39 -2.19
C LYS A 37 10.33 -11.65 -2.47
N ALA A 38 11.33 -11.92 -1.65
CA ALA A 38 12.18 -13.10 -1.77
C ALA A 38 11.37 -14.40 -1.61
N PHE A 39 10.46 -14.43 -0.63
CA PHE A 39 9.58 -15.58 -0.40
C PHE A 39 8.65 -15.84 -1.59
N ALA A 40 8.01 -14.79 -2.13
CA ALA A 40 7.17 -14.92 -3.32
C ALA A 40 7.96 -15.48 -4.52
N ARG A 41 9.17 -14.96 -4.78
CA ARG A 41 10.04 -15.46 -5.86
C ARG A 41 10.46 -16.91 -5.66
N ARG A 42 10.88 -17.28 -4.44
CA ARG A 42 11.29 -18.65 -4.11
C ARG A 42 10.14 -19.64 -4.32
N ALA A 43 8.93 -19.28 -3.86
CA ALA A 43 7.75 -20.11 -4.05
C ALA A 43 7.41 -20.32 -5.54
N ASN A 44 7.47 -19.25 -6.35
CA ASN A 44 7.26 -19.36 -7.80
C ASN A 44 8.31 -20.27 -8.46
N ARG A 45 9.60 -20.06 -8.16
CA ARG A 45 10.67 -20.89 -8.71
C ARG A 45 10.56 -22.36 -8.30
N ALA A 46 10.27 -22.64 -7.03
CA ALA A 46 10.11 -24.01 -6.56
C ALA A 46 8.99 -24.74 -7.32
N ARG A 47 7.86 -24.04 -7.53
CA ARG A 47 6.74 -24.55 -8.32
C ARG A 47 7.13 -24.77 -9.79
N GLU A 48 7.76 -23.79 -10.42
CA GLU A 48 8.23 -23.87 -11.81
C GLU A 48 9.23 -25.02 -11.99
N SER A 49 10.22 -25.15 -11.09
CA SER A 49 11.17 -26.25 -11.11
C SER A 49 10.52 -27.62 -10.95
N LEU A 50 9.49 -27.75 -10.10
CA LEU A 50 8.75 -29.00 -9.96
C LEU A 50 8.00 -29.36 -11.25
N ALA A 51 7.34 -28.38 -11.89
CA ALA A 51 6.65 -28.61 -13.15
C ALA A 51 7.63 -29.00 -14.27
N LEU A 52 8.76 -28.31 -14.37
CA LEU A 52 9.78 -28.59 -15.39
C LEU A 52 10.47 -29.95 -15.16
N ARG A 53 10.73 -30.35 -13.91
CA ARG A 53 11.26 -31.69 -13.60
C ARG A 53 10.35 -32.82 -14.08
N ALA A 54 9.03 -32.60 -14.16
CA ALA A 54 8.13 -33.61 -14.71
C ALA A 54 8.32 -33.82 -16.23
N ALA A 55 8.92 -32.85 -16.92
CA ALA A 55 9.22 -32.88 -18.36
C ALA A 55 10.71 -33.10 -18.68
N THR A 56 11.56 -33.35 -17.68
CA THR A 56 12.98 -33.71 -17.94
C THR A 56 13.11 -35.18 -18.37
N GLY A 57 14.07 -35.47 -19.24
CA GLY A 57 14.35 -36.79 -19.77
C GLY A 57 14.30 -36.80 -21.30
N ASN A 58 13.95 -37.95 -21.88
CA ASN A 58 13.73 -38.04 -23.33
C ASN A 58 12.61 -37.06 -23.76
N PRO A 59 12.78 -36.39 -24.92
CA PRO A 59 11.75 -35.51 -25.45
C PRO A 59 10.41 -36.23 -25.60
N ASP A 60 9.38 -35.68 -24.97
CA ASP A 60 8.01 -36.19 -24.98
C ASP A 60 7.08 -34.97 -24.98
N GLU A 61 6.38 -34.77 -26.10
CA GLU A 61 5.51 -33.60 -26.32
C GLU A 61 4.35 -33.54 -25.32
N VAL A 62 3.78 -34.70 -24.96
CA VAL A 62 2.66 -34.77 -24.00
C VAL A 62 3.14 -34.33 -22.61
N ARG A 63 4.34 -34.76 -22.20
CA ARG A 63 4.93 -34.33 -20.92
C ARG A 63 5.32 -32.86 -20.93
N ALA A 64 5.81 -32.34 -22.05
CA ALA A 64 6.16 -30.93 -22.21
C ALA A 64 4.92 -30.03 -22.11
N GLU A 65 3.86 -30.35 -22.85
CA GLU A 65 2.58 -29.63 -22.82
C GLU A 65 1.96 -29.66 -21.41
N ALA A 66 1.96 -30.82 -20.75
CA ALA A 66 1.45 -30.93 -19.38
C ALA A 66 2.26 -30.08 -18.38
N ALA A 67 3.58 -29.94 -18.55
CA ALA A 67 4.40 -29.06 -17.73
C ALA A 67 4.10 -27.58 -17.99
N GLU A 68 3.93 -27.19 -19.25
CA GLU A 68 3.55 -25.84 -19.66
C GLU A 68 2.19 -25.44 -19.06
N LEU A 69 1.18 -26.28 -19.23
CA LEU A 69 -0.16 -26.06 -18.67
C LEU A 69 -0.12 -25.88 -17.14
N ARG A 70 0.72 -26.63 -16.42
CA ARG A 70 0.88 -26.46 -14.96
C ARG A 70 1.53 -25.12 -14.58
N ILE A 71 2.46 -24.61 -15.39
CA ILE A 71 3.13 -23.34 -15.15
C ILE A 71 2.18 -22.17 -15.45
N LEU A 72 1.54 -22.19 -16.61
CA LEU A 72 0.65 -21.13 -17.10
C LEU A 72 -0.68 -21.12 -16.36
N GLY A 73 -1.21 -22.30 -16.01
CA GLY A 73 -2.51 -22.44 -15.33
C GLY A 73 -2.55 -21.93 -13.90
N LYS A 74 -1.40 -21.54 -13.31
CA LYS A 74 -1.35 -20.98 -11.95
C LYS A 74 -0.81 -19.56 -11.93
N ARG A 75 -1.64 -18.65 -11.41
CA ARG A 75 -1.25 -17.25 -11.14
C ARG A 75 0.02 -17.18 -10.30
N ARG A 76 0.96 -16.37 -10.77
CA ARG A 76 2.24 -16.14 -10.10
C ARG A 76 2.02 -15.41 -8.77
N ARG A 77 2.71 -15.84 -7.72
CA ARG A 77 2.66 -15.15 -6.43
C ARG A 77 3.38 -13.82 -6.52
N VAL A 78 2.71 -12.74 -6.14
CA VAL A 78 3.26 -11.38 -6.15
C VAL A 78 3.09 -10.74 -4.79
N LYS A 79 4.15 -10.12 -4.26
CA LYS A 79 4.04 -9.24 -3.09
C LYS A 79 3.60 -7.86 -3.55
N ARG A 80 2.30 -7.55 -3.41
CA ARG A 80 1.75 -6.22 -3.67
C ARG A 80 2.12 -5.27 -2.55
N LYS A 81 2.53 -4.05 -2.89
CA LYS A 81 2.66 -2.94 -1.94
C LYS A 81 1.37 -2.13 -2.01
N TRP A 82 0.74 -1.91 -0.87
CA TRP A 82 -0.38 -0.99 -0.74
C TRP A 82 0.16 0.36 -0.28
N PRO A 83 -0.42 1.47 -0.75
CA PRO A 83 -0.06 2.79 -0.26
C PRO A 83 -0.53 2.93 1.20
N ASP A 84 0.26 3.63 2.02
CA ASP A 84 -0.17 3.95 3.38
C ASP A 84 -1.25 5.06 3.36
N THR A 85 -1.77 5.41 4.54
CA THR A 85 -2.86 6.37 4.70
C THR A 85 -2.44 7.77 4.22
N PRO A 86 -3.24 8.47 3.41
CA PRO A 86 -2.99 9.87 3.05
C PRO A 86 -2.81 10.77 4.28
N LEU A 87 -1.97 11.80 4.15
CA LEU A 87 -1.74 12.74 5.24
C LEU A 87 -3.01 13.49 5.65
N ALA A 88 -3.92 13.77 4.71
CA ALA A 88 -5.23 14.37 5.01
C ALA A 88 -6.01 13.54 6.03
N GLU A 89 -6.23 12.26 5.71
CA GLU A 89 -6.98 11.31 6.54
C GLU A 89 -6.30 11.08 7.89
N TYR A 90 -4.97 11.00 7.89
CA TYR A 90 -4.21 10.90 9.13
C TYR A 90 -4.41 12.11 10.05
N VAL A 91 -4.37 13.33 9.49
CA VAL A 91 -4.55 14.56 10.27
C VAL A 91 -5.99 14.67 10.77
N GLU A 92 -6.98 14.37 9.92
CA GLU A 92 -8.41 14.30 10.29
C GLU A 92 -8.59 13.39 11.52
N TRP A 93 -8.14 12.13 11.41
CA TRP A 93 -8.19 11.16 12.50
C TRP A 93 -7.49 11.65 13.78
N LYS A 94 -6.32 12.30 13.66
CA LYS A 94 -5.58 12.81 14.83
C LYS A 94 -6.31 13.95 15.54
N VAL A 95 -7.03 14.80 14.80
CA VAL A 95 -7.78 15.92 15.36
C VAL A 95 -9.06 15.42 16.03
N GLU A 96 -9.79 14.51 15.37
CA GLU A 96 -10.98 13.83 15.94
C GLU A 96 -10.63 13.14 17.27
N ARG A 97 -9.58 12.30 17.27
CA ARG A 97 -9.12 11.62 18.50
C ARG A 97 -8.70 12.55 19.61
N ARG A 98 -8.30 13.79 19.30
CA ARG A 98 -7.99 14.79 20.32
C ARG A 98 -9.27 15.43 20.85
N ALA A 99 -10.25 15.69 19.99
CA ALA A 99 -11.54 16.25 20.38
C ALA A 99 -12.26 15.32 21.36
N GLU A 100 -12.29 14.02 21.06
CA GLU A 100 -12.83 12.99 21.96
C GLU A 100 -12.20 13.01 23.35
N ARG A 101 -10.87 13.20 23.44
CA ARG A 101 -10.15 13.21 24.72
C ARG A 101 -10.32 14.50 25.50
N GLU A 102 -10.44 15.63 24.81
CA GLU A 102 -10.35 16.96 25.43
C GLU A 102 -11.71 17.55 25.80
N GLY A 103 -12.84 16.93 25.42
CA GLY A 103 -14.20 17.18 25.94
C GLY A 103 -14.79 18.60 25.82
N GLY A 104 -13.98 19.62 25.48
CA GLY A 104 -14.36 21.04 25.57
C GLY A 104 -13.47 22.01 24.77
N ARG A 105 -12.47 21.51 24.01
CA ARG A 105 -11.77 22.30 22.97
C ARG A 105 -12.29 22.03 21.56
N ALA A 106 -13.53 21.53 21.46
CA ALA A 106 -14.16 21.07 20.22
C ALA A 106 -14.08 22.11 19.11
N GLY A 107 -14.43 23.38 19.36
CA GLY A 107 -14.45 24.41 18.32
C GLY A 107 -13.10 24.69 17.64
N ARG A 108 -11.97 24.69 18.37
CA ARG A 108 -10.63 24.87 17.76
C ARG A 108 -10.20 23.67 16.91
N LEU A 109 -10.70 22.48 17.26
CA LEU A 109 -10.39 21.23 16.57
C LEU A 109 -11.28 21.07 15.34
N GLU A 110 -12.54 21.44 15.45
CA GLU A 110 -13.50 21.53 14.35
C GLU A 110 -13.04 22.53 13.29
N GLU A 111 -12.58 23.72 13.69
CA GLU A 111 -11.97 24.69 12.76
C GLU A 111 -10.72 24.11 12.07
N ALA A 112 -9.92 23.33 12.81
CA ALA A 112 -8.74 22.68 12.23
C ALA A 112 -9.12 21.59 11.22
N LEU A 113 -10.18 20.82 11.46
CA LEU A 113 -10.74 19.83 10.52
C LEU A 113 -11.28 20.52 9.27
N GLY A 114 -12.10 21.55 9.43
CA GLY A 114 -12.65 22.31 8.30
C GLY A 114 -11.55 22.91 7.43
N ARG A 115 -10.43 23.38 8.01
CA ARG A 115 -9.28 23.83 7.21
C ARG A 115 -8.65 22.73 6.35
N VAL A 116 -8.62 21.48 6.83
CA VAL A 116 -8.11 20.34 6.05
C VAL A 116 -9.10 20.01 4.93
N GLN A 117 -10.40 19.94 5.25
CA GLN A 117 -11.47 19.63 4.29
C GLN A 117 -11.54 20.66 3.16
N ARG A 118 -11.54 21.96 3.47
CA ARG A 118 -11.48 23.05 2.48
C ARG A 118 -10.26 22.95 1.56
N ARG A 119 -9.09 22.61 2.10
CA ARG A 119 -7.86 22.44 1.30
C ARG A 119 -7.91 21.21 0.40
N MET A 120 -8.65 20.18 0.81
CA MET A 120 -8.89 18.98 0.01
C MET A 120 -9.97 19.20 -1.05
N GLY A 121 -10.82 20.22 -0.89
CA GLY A 121 -12.01 20.45 -1.71
C GLY A 121 -13.14 19.46 -1.37
N ARG A 122 -13.18 19.00 -0.11
CA ARG A 122 -14.24 18.13 0.43
C ARG A 122 -15.30 19.01 1.10
N PRO A 123 -16.60 18.66 1.02
CA PRO A 123 -17.63 19.35 1.81
C PRO A 123 -17.33 19.19 3.30
N ASP A 124 -17.62 20.24 4.08
CA ASP A 124 -17.46 20.19 5.53
C ASP A 124 -18.41 19.10 6.07
N ARG A 125 -17.86 18.14 6.83
CA ARG A 125 -18.70 17.14 7.51
C ARG A 125 -19.28 17.81 8.75
N GLY A 126 -20.54 18.26 8.62
CA GLY A 126 -21.34 18.75 9.75
C GLY A 126 -21.65 17.66 10.76
#